data_AF-A0A7Y5KII1-F1
#
_entry.id   AF-A0A7Y5KII1-F1
#
_cell.length_a   1.000
_cell.length_b   1.000
_cell.length_c   1.000
_cell.angle_alpha   90.00
_cell.angle_beta   90.00
_cell.angle_gamma   90.00
#
_symmetry.space_group_name_H-M   'P 1'
#
loop_
_entity.id
_entity.type
_entity.pdbx_description
1 polymer ?
#
loop_
_entity_poly.entity_id
_entity_poly.type
_entity_poly.pdbx_seq_one_letter_code
_entity_poly.pdbx_strand_id
1 'polypeptide(L)'
;MTLNHKQKELIEQLVKEIETKFPETKFIDAAASPESGNTIWLEFTHPHNEEKFMEIIEYAGGRTMDILLDYGYHFLVLPSEVNGKPAAQLHH
;
A
#
# COMPACT_ATOMS: atom_id res chain seq x y z
N MET A 1 16.32 0.07 0.36
CA MET A 1 15.99 1.43 -0.12
C MET A 1 15.65 2.29 1.08
N THR A 2 16.13 3.53 1.15
CA THR A 2 15.79 4.46 2.24
C THR A 2 14.75 5.44 1.75
N LEU A 3 13.58 5.48 2.40
CA LEU A 3 12.51 6.43 2.08
C LEU A 3 12.93 7.86 2.41
N ASN A 4 12.73 8.78 1.47
CA ASN A 4 12.97 10.20 1.69
C ASN A 4 11.84 10.84 2.55
N HIS A 5 12.06 12.09 2.98
CA HIS A 5 11.10 12.80 3.84
C HIS A 5 9.70 12.90 3.21
N LYS A 6 9.61 13.25 1.92
CA LYS A 6 8.33 13.43 1.24
C LYS A 6 7.60 12.11 1.02
N GLN A 7 8.32 11.03 0.73
CA GLN A 7 7.75 9.69 0.62
C GLN A 7 7.10 9.27 1.96
N LYS A 8 7.79 9.49 3.09
CA LYS A 8 7.22 9.18 4.42
C LYS A 8 5.95 9.98 4.69
N GLU A 9 5.99 11.29 4.45
CA GLU A 9 4.83 12.17 4.63
C GLU A 9 3.62 11.72 3.79
N LEU A 10 3.83 11.37 2.52
CA LEU A 10 2.78 10.92 1.62
C LEU A 10 2.24 9.54 2.01
N ILE A 11 3.11 8.63 2.48
CA ILE A 11 2.70 7.32 3.00
C ILE A 11 1.83 7.50 4.24
N GLU A 12 2.25 8.33 5.20
CA GLU A 12 1.47 8.61 6.41
C GLU A 12 0.09 9.21 6.09
N GLN A 13 0.02 10.13 5.13
CA GLN A 13 -1.23 10.71 4.66
C GLN A 13 -2.14 9.64 4.02
N LEU A 14 -1.60 8.87 3.08
CA LEU A 14 -2.35 7.83 2.38
C LEU A 14 -2.85 6.73 3.33
N VAL A 15 -2.00 6.29 4.27
CA VAL A 15 -2.38 5.33 5.31
C VAL A 15 -3.55 5.86 6.12
N LYS A 16 -3.46 7.11 6.60
CA LYS A 16 -4.53 7.73 7.38
C LYS A 16 -5.83 7.85 6.58
N GLU A 17 -5.75 8.22 5.31
CA GLU A 17 -6.91 8.28 4.40
C GLU A 17 -7.57 6.91 4.25
N ILE A 18 -6.79 5.86 3.97
CA ILE A 18 -7.28 4.49 3.79
C ILE A 18 -7.90 3.97 5.09
N GLU A 19 -7.22 4.06 6.24
CA GLU A 19 -7.75 3.55 7.51
C GLU A 19 -8.97 4.34 8.01
N THR A 20 -9.09 5.63 7.65
CA THR A 20 -10.29 6.42 7.97
C THR A 20 -11.49 5.96 7.15
N LYS A 21 -11.27 5.63 5.88
CA LYS A 21 -12.32 5.19 4.96
C LYS A 21 -12.69 3.72 5.13
N PHE A 22 -11.69 2.88 5.44
CA PHE A 22 -11.79 1.44 5.58
C PHE A 22 -11.22 1.02 6.95
N PRO A 23 -11.95 1.28 8.05
CA PRO A 23 -11.47 1.04 9.41
C PRO A 23 -11.14 -0.43 9.74
N GLU A 24 -11.64 -1.38 8.96
CA GLU A 24 -11.34 -2.81 9.04
C GLU A 24 -9.95 -3.19 8.54
N THR A 25 -9.27 -2.31 7.80
CA THR A 25 -7.89 -2.54 7.39
C THR A 25 -6.92 -1.73 8.24
N LYS A 26 -5.72 -2.28 8.39
CA LYS A 26 -4.63 -1.70 9.17
C LYS A 26 -3.37 -1.73 8.35
N PHE A 27 -2.63 -0.64 8.36
CA PHE A 27 -1.30 -0.58 7.76
C PHE A 27 -0.32 -1.48 8.52
N ILE A 28 0.55 -2.16 7.78
CA ILE A 28 1.53 -3.12 8.32
C ILE A 28 2.94 -2.58 8.09
N ASP A 29 3.33 -2.38 6.83
CA ASP A 29 4.67 -1.91 6.49
C ASP A 29 4.70 -1.23 5.11
N ALA A 30 5.76 -0.47 4.87
CA ALA A 30 6.11 0.11 3.58
C ALA A 30 7.51 -0.36 3.16
N ALA A 31 7.57 -1.22 2.13
CA ALA A 31 8.81 -1.81 1.65
C ALA A 31 9.05 -1.49 0.18
N ALA A 32 10.32 -1.48 -0.25
CA ALA A 32 10.61 -1.41 -1.67
C ALA A 32 10.19 -2.71 -2.35
N SER A 33 9.61 -2.61 -3.55
CA SER A 33 9.29 -3.77 -4.36
C SER A 33 10.57 -4.53 -4.71
N PRO A 34 10.59 -5.87 -4.55
CA PRO A 34 11.71 -6.70 -4.96
C PRO A 34 11.89 -6.71 -6.49
N GLU A 35 10.82 -6.44 -7.25
CA GLU A 35 10.83 -6.40 -8.72
C GLU A 35 11.35 -5.06 -9.25
N SER A 36 11.14 -3.99 -8.49
CA SER A 36 11.56 -2.63 -8.86
C SER A 36 11.89 -1.82 -7.62
N GLY A 37 13.19 -1.53 -7.42
CA GLY A 37 13.66 -0.71 -6.31
C GLY A 37 13.14 0.74 -6.30
N ASN A 38 12.34 1.15 -7.31
CA ASN A 38 11.69 2.46 -7.38
C ASN A 38 10.22 2.43 -6.97
N THR A 39 9.63 1.25 -6.81
CA THR A 39 8.22 1.10 -6.37
C THR A 39 8.20 0.80 -4.88
N ILE A 40 7.31 1.45 -4.13
CA ILE A 40 7.09 1.16 -2.72
C ILE A 40 5.76 0.44 -2.57
N TRP A 41 5.80 -0.73 -1.95
CA TRP A 41 4.65 -1.53 -1.56
C TRP A 41 4.19 -1.11 -0.18
N LEU A 42 2.90 -0.78 -0.07
CA LEU A 42 2.22 -0.45 1.17
C LEU A 42 1.33 -1.63 1.53
N GLU A 43 1.70 -2.33 2.58
CA GLU A 43 1.00 -3.52 3.04
C GLU A 43 -0.11 -3.16 4.03
N PHE A 44 -1.30 -3.68 3.78
CA PHE A 44 -2.46 -3.53 4.66
C PHE A 44 -3.06 -4.90 4.97
N THR A 45 -3.62 -5.08 6.17
CA THR A 45 -4.35 -6.31 6.51
C THR A 45 -5.48 -6.54 5.51
N HIS A 46 -5.64 -7.78 5.04
CA HIS A 46 -6.74 -8.15 4.15
C HIS A 46 -8.11 -7.99 4.86
N PRO A 47 -9.10 -7.28 4.29
CA PRO A 47 -10.44 -7.19 4.88
C PRO A 47 -11.16 -8.55 4.82
N HIS A 48 -12.22 -8.73 5.59
CA HIS A 48 -12.93 -10.02 5.64
C HIS A 48 -13.66 -10.41 4.33
N ASN A 49 -13.86 -9.48 3.40
CA ASN A 49 -14.55 -9.68 2.12
C ASN A 49 -13.67 -9.17 0.97
N GLU A 50 -13.54 -9.97 -0.09
CA GLU A 50 -12.83 -9.63 -1.32
C GLU A 50 -13.41 -8.40 -2.03
N GLU A 51 -14.72 -8.19 -2.00
CA GLU A 51 -15.35 -6.98 -2.58
C GLU A 51 -14.82 -5.71 -1.92
N LYS A 52 -14.66 -5.74 -0.59
CA LYS A 52 -14.09 -4.61 0.15
C LYS A 52 -12.62 -4.41 -0.18
N PHE A 53 -11.90 -5.48 -0.45
CA PHE A 53 -10.52 -5.36 -0.90
C PHE A 53 -10.46 -4.67 -2.27
N MET A 54 -11.35 -5.01 -3.20
CA MET A 54 -11.47 -4.32 -4.49
C MET A 54 -11.78 -2.83 -4.33
N GLU A 55 -12.67 -2.45 -3.42
CA GLU A 55 -12.96 -1.03 -3.11
C GLU A 55 -11.73 -0.27 -2.57
N ILE A 56 -10.92 -0.93 -1.73
CA ILE A 56 -9.67 -0.36 -1.21
C ILE A 56 -8.68 -0.14 -2.35
N ILE A 57 -8.52 -1.13 -3.23
CA ILE A 57 -7.60 -1.04 -4.37
C ILE A 57 -8.03 0.03 -5.36
N GLU A 58 -9.32 0.13 -5.67
CA GLU A 58 -9.84 1.19 -6.53
C GLU A 58 -9.58 2.58 -5.94
N TYR A 59 -9.89 2.75 -4.65
CA TYR A 59 -9.64 4.00 -3.95
C TYR A 59 -8.14 4.35 -3.91
N ALA A 60 -7.31 3.41 -3.45
CA ALA A 60 -5.87 3.59 -3.35
C ALA A 60 -5.23 3.80 -4.73
N GLY A 61 -5.73 3.16 -5.78
CA GLY A 61 -5.26 3.33 -7.15
C GLY A 61 -5.39 4.78 -7.63
N GLY A 62 -6.53 5.43 -7.35
CA GLY A 62 -6.69 6.86 -7.62
C GLY A 62 -5.67 7.73 -6.88
N ARG A 63 -5.52 7.50 -5.57
CA ARG A 63 -4.61 8.30 -4.74
C ARG A 63 -3.13 8.09 -5.09
N THR A 64 -2.73 6.86 -5.39
CA THR A 64 -1.36 6.54 -5.80
C THR A 64 -1.04 7.05 -7.20
N MET A 65 -2.03 7.12 -8.10
CA MET A 65 -1.88 7.78 -9.40
C MET A 65 -1.70 9.29 -9.24
N ASP A 66 -2.48 9.95 -8.37
CA ASP A 66 -2.29 11.37 -8.07
C ASP A 66 -0.85 11.62 -7.57
N ILE A 67 -0.37 10.79 -6.62
CA ILE A 67 0.99 10.89 -6.09
C ILE A 67 2.06 10.68 -7.17
N LEU A 68 1.84 9.73 -8.08
CA LEU A 68 2.75 9.48 -9.19
C LEU A 68 2.84 10.69 -10.12
N LEU A 69 1.70 11.30 -10.47
CA LEU A 69 1.65 12.44 -11.38
C LEU A 69 2.19 13.72 -10.75
N ASP A 70 1.91 13.96 -9.48
CA ASP A 70 2.31 15.18 -8.77
C ASP A 70 3.77 15.14 -8.29
N TYR A 71 4.26 13.97 -7.86
CA TYR A 71 5.55 13.84 -7.18
C TYR A 71 6.51 12.84 -7.83
N GLY A 72 6.06 12.04 -8.81
CA GLY A 72 6.89 11.02 -9.47
C GLY A 72 7.16 9.79 -8.60
N TYR A 73 6.43 9.61 -7.49
CA TYR A 73 6.61 8.44 -6.62
C TYR A 73 5.60 7.35 -6.96
N HIS A 74 6.11 6.15 -7.22
CA HIS A 74 5.29 5.00 -7.54
C HIS A 74 5.02 4.16 -6.29
N PHE A 75 3.79 4.18 -5.82
CA PHE A 75 3.31 3.40 -4.68
C PHE A 75 2.28 2.38 -5.13
N LEU A 76 2.25 1.22 -4.48
CA LEU A 76 1.22 0.19 -4.68
C LEU A 76 0.68 -0.24 -3.33
N VAL A 77 -0.64 -0.32 -3.21
CA VAL A 77 -1.31 -0.88 -2.03
C VAL A 77 -1.53 -2.37 -2.27
N LEU A 78 -1.10 -3.18 -1.31
CA LEU A 78 -1.17 -4.64 -1.38
C LEU A 78 -1.83 -5.20 -0.11
N PRO A 79 -2.58 -6.31 -0.22
CA PRO A 79 -3.06 -7.01 0.94
C PRO A 79 -1.93 -7.84 1.54
N SER A 80 -1.87 -7.84 2.86
CA SER A 80 -1.05 -8.75 3.66
C SER A 80 -2.02 -9.66 4.45
N GLU A 81 -2.37 -10.80 3.89
CA GLU A 81 -2.62 -12.05 4.65
C GLU A 81 -1.35 -12.52 5.43
N VAL A 82 -1.48 -13.49 6.34
CA VAL A 82 -0.38 -14.40 6.70
C VAL A 82 -1.04 -15.74 7.00
N ASN A 83 -0.73 -16.77 6.19
CA ASN A 83 -1.21 -18.16 6.22
C ASN A 83 -2.74 -18.30 6.13
N GLY A 84 -3.37 -17.98 4.99
CA GLY A 84 -3.14 -18.67 3.70
C GLY A 84 -1.94 -18.28 2.83
N LYS A 85 -1.56 -16.99 2.80
CA LYS A 85 -0.24 -16.36 2.52
C LYS A 85 -0.31 -15.31 1.40
N PRO A 86 0.22 -14.10 1.62
CA PRO A 86 0.36 -13.05 0.61
C PRO A 86 1.77 -12.56 0.40
N ALA A 87 1.88 -12.03 -0.82
CA ALA A 87 2.86 -11.15 -1.44
C ALA A 87 4.31 -11.22 -0.93
N ALA A 88 4.60 -10.88 0.32
CA ALA A 88 5.97 -10.80 0.82
C ALA A 88 6.66 -12.17 1.04
N GLN A 89 5.92 -13.27 1.22
CA GLN A 89 6.50 -14.60 1.55
C GLN A 89 6.87 -15.50 0.35
N LEU A 90 6.94 -14.99 -0.89
CA LEU A 90 7.50 -15.70 -2.07
C LEU A 90 8.96 -15.31 -2.39
N HIS A 91 9.54 -14.39 -1.63
CA HIS A 91 10.91 -13.91 -1.86
C HIS A 91 11.88 -14.42 -0.80
N HIS A 92 12.07 -15.75 -0.74
CA HIS A 92 13.29 -16.40 -0.23
C HIS A 92 13.49 -17.76 -0.89
#